data_AF-A0A6G3MH99-F1
#
_entry.id   AF-A0A6G3MH99-F1
#
_cell.length_a   1.000
_cell.length_b   1.000
_cell.length_c   1.000
_cell.angle_alpha   90.00
_cell.angle_beta   90.00
_cell.angle_gamma   90.00
#
_symmetry.space_group_name_H-M   'P 1'
#
loop_
_entity.id
_entity.type
_entity.pdbx_description
1 polymer ?
#
loop_
_entity_poly.entity_id
_entity_poly.type
_entity_poly.pdbx_seq_one_letter_code
_entity_poly.pdbx_strand_id
1 'polypeptide(L)'
;DLKLLISSATLDADKFSNFFDDAPIFRIPGRRYPVDLFYTKAPEANYIDACVVTILQIHLTQPPGDVLVFLTGQEEIENCQEMLHERIRKLGSKIGELIILTIYSNLPTDLQAKIFETTPEDARKIILATNIAETSLTIDGIVYVIDPGFCKQKTYNPKSGVESLIVTPISKASAQQRAGRAGRVAPGKCFRLYTEWAFEKELEDNIIPEIQRTNLGNVVLLLKSLGINDLLHFDFMDPPPAETLILALEQLYALGALNHLGELTKTGRRMAELPVDPCMSKMLLASENYKCSEQAISIASMLSVNASIFYRPKERAIH
;
A
#
# COMPACT_ATOMS: atom_id res chain seq x y z
N ASP A 1 18.22 -29.33 -8.23
CA ASP A 1 17.27 -29.31 -7.09
C ASP A 1 16.84 -27.89 -6.79
N LEU A 2 15.54 -27.61 -6.88
CA LEU A 2 14.95 -26.33 -6.49
C LEU A 2 14.61 -26.39 -4.99
N LYS A 3 14.96 -25.35 -4.24
CA LYS A 3 14.53 -25.16 -2.84
C LYS A 3 13.75 -23.86 -2.73
N LEU A 4 12.61 -23.90 -2.04
CA LEU A 4 11.73 -22.75 -1.81
C LEU A 4 11.77 -22.37 -0.32
N LEU A 5 12.02 -21.10 -0.03
CA LEU A 5 11.92 -20.53 1.31
C LEU A 5 10.96 -19.36 1.27
N ILE A 6 9.93 -19.40 2.11
CA ILE A 6 8.89 -18.36 2.19
C ILE A 6 9.10 -17.58 3.48
N SER A 7 9.31 -16.27 3.34
CA SER A 7 9.45 -15.36 4.47
C SER A 7 8.17 -14.53 4.61
N SER A 8 7.55 -14.54 5.79
CA SER A 8 6.39 -13.71 6.11
C SER A 8 6.62 -12.90 7.39
N ALA A 9 6.10 -11.67 7.42
CA ALA A 9 6.09 -10.82 8.59
C ALA A 9 4.79 -10.94 9.42
N THR A 10 3.79 -11.65 8.91
CA THR A 10 2.49 -11.86 9.58
C THR A 10 2.50 -13.11 10.45
N LEU A 11 1.52 -13.19 11.37
CA LEU A 11 1.35 -14.31 12.27
C LEU A 11 0.74 -15.55 11.61
N ASP A 12 0.24 -15.45 10.38
CA ASP A 12 -0.51 -16.50 9.70
C ASP A 12 0.40 -17.52 8.99
N ALA A 13 1.47 -17.94 9.67
CA ALA A 13 2.42 -18.93 9.13
C ALA A 13 1.78 -20.31 8.95
N ASP A 14 0.74 -20.61 9.72
CA ASP A 14 0.06 -21.90 9.71
C ASP A 14 -0.73 -22.10 8.41
N LYS A 15 -1.33 -21.04 7.86
CA LYS A 15 -1.97 -21.09 6.53
C LYS A 15 -0.97 -21.44 5.42
N PHE A 16 0.22 -20.85 5.45
CA PHE A 16 1.29 -21.18 4.51
C PHE A 16 1.78 -22.62 4.70
N SER A 17 2.02 -23.04 5.94
CA SER A 17 2.41 -24.42 6.26
C SER A 17 1.43 -25.43 5.68
N ASN A 18 0.13 -25.26 5.94
CA ASN A 18 -0.91 -26.16 5.45
C ASN A 18 -0.99 -26.19 3.92
N PHE A 19 -0.79 -25.04 3.26
CA PHE A 19 -0.80 -24.96 1.79
C PHE A 19 0.44 -25.61 1.15
N PHE A 20 1.58 -25.62 1.85
CA PHE A 20 2.83 -26.22 1.38
C PHE A 20 3.11 -27.56 2.08
N ASP A 21 2.09 -28.43 2.17
CA ASP A 21 2.21 -29.80 2.68
C ASP A 21 2.84 -29.91 4.09
N ASP A 22 2.33 -29.11 5.03
CA ASP A 22 2.83 -29.03 6.41
C ASP A 22 4.33 -28.67 6.51
N ALA A 23 4.77 -27.76 5.62
CA ALA A 23 6.14 -27.28 5.61
C ALA A 23 6.59 -26.73 6.99
N PRO A 24 7.81 -27.04 7.45
CA PRO A 24 8.27 -26.67 8.77
C PRO A 24 8.33 -25.14 8.94
N ILE A 25 7.69 -24.65 10.00
CA ILE A 25 7.68 -23.23 10.33
C ILE A 25 8.86 -22.88 11.22
N PHE A 26 9.72 -21.98 10.76
CA PHE A 26 10.79 -21.41 11.58
C PHE A 26 10.41 -20.00 12.05
N ARG A 27 10.13 -19.86 13.35
CA ARG A 27 9.76 -18.56 13.95
C ARG A 27 11.01 -17.89 14.53
N ILE A 28 11.39 -16.74 13.97
CA ILE A 28 12.45 -15.90 14.53
C ILE A 28 11.83 -15.04 15.64
N PRO A 29 12.23 -15.21 16.92
CA PRO A 29 11.70 -14.40 18.00
C PRO A 29 12.05 -12.93 17.75
N GLY A 30 11.04 -12.09 17.62
CA GLY A 30 11.23 -10.65 17.44
C GLY A 30 11.85 -10.02 18.68
N ARG A 31 12.94 -9.27 18.52
CA ARG A 31 13.44 -8.37 19.55
C ARG A 31 12.65 -7.07 19.51
N ARG A 32 11.39 -7.12 19.95
CA ARG A 32 10.56 -5.92 20.09
C ARG A 32 10.51 -5.53 21.56
N TYR A 33 10.75 -4.25 21.82
CA TYR A 33 10.44 -3.63 23.09
C TYR A 33 8.91 -3.47 23.25
N PRO A 34 8.40 -3.42 24.49
CA PRO A 34 6.97 -3.20 24.72
C PRO A 34 6.51 -1.88 24.11
N VAL A 35 5.28 -1.87 23.59
CA VAL A 35 4.63 -0.69 23.02
C VAL A 35 3.32 -0.45 23.75
N ASP A 36 3.20 0.71 24.41
CA ASP A 36 1.96 1.11 25.06
C ASP A 36 0.94 1.55 24.00
N LEU A 37 -0.27 1.01 24.06
CA LEU A 37 -1.35 1.34 23.12
C LEU A 37 -2.32 2.34 23.75
N PHE A 38 -2.59 3.44 23.05
CA PHE A 38 -3.56 4.45 23.43
C PHE A 38 -4.66 4.53 22.37
N TYR A 39 -5.91 4.66 22.80
CA TYR A 39 -7.08 4.81 21.93
C TYR A 39 -7.80 6.12 22.24
N THR A 40 -8.46 6.70 21.24
CA THR A 40 -9.35 7.84 21.49
C THR A 40 -10.61 7.37 22.23
N LYS A 41 -11.19 8.27 23.04
CA LYS A 41 -12.42 7.96 23.80
C LYS A 41 -13.66 7.96 22.92
N ALA A 42 -13.63 8.71 21.82
CA ALA A 42 -14.72 8.83 20.85
C ALA A 42 -14.13 8.84 19.43
N PRO A 43 -14.93 8.48 18.40
CA PRO A 43 -14.52 8.59 17.01
C PRO A 43 -14.14 10.03 16.63
N GLU A 44 -13.03 10.19 15.90
CA GLU A 44 -12.54 11.48 15.43
C GLU A 44 -13.04 11.76 14.01
N ALA A 45 -13.86 12.81 13.83
CA ALA A 45 -14.40 13.16 12.51
C ALA A 45 -13.34 13.72 11.56
N ASN A 46 -12.33 14.42 12.08
CA ASN A 46 -11.20 14.94 11.32
C ASN A 46 -9.90 14.38 11.89
N TYR A 47 -9.51 13.19 11.42
CA TYR A 47 -8.30 12.53 11.88
C TYR A 47 -7.01 13.28 11.51
N ILE A 48 -7.01 14.13 10.47
CA ILE A 48 -5.83 14.93 10.11
C ILE A 48 -5.56 15.97 11.21
N ASP A 49 -6.59 16.71 11.64
CA ASP A 49 -6.42 17.66 12.75
C ASP A 49 -6.00 16.96 14.04
N ALA A 50 -6.64 15.81 14.34
CA ALA A 50 -6.28 14.99 15.50
C ALA A 50 -4.83 14.48 15.44
N CYS A 51 -4.32 14.11 14.25
CA CYS A 51 -2.90 13.79 14.05
C CYS A 51 -2.02 14.99 14.43
N VAL A 52 -2.32 16.17 13.88
CA VAL A 52 -1.55 17.40 14.12
C VAL A 52 -1.53 17.75 15.62
N VAL A 53 -2.68 17.67 16.29
CA VAL A 53 -2.78 17.89 17.75
C VAL A 53 -1.90 16.89 18.51
N THR A 54 -2.03 15.60 18.18
CA THR A 54 -1.30 14.51 18.85
C THR A 54 0.21 14.65 18.65
N ILE A 55 0.65 15.00 17.45
CA ILE A 55 2.05 15.28 17.12
C ILE A 55 2.62 16.36 18.04
N LEU A 56 1.94 17.50 18.13
CA LEU A 56 2.39 18.63 18.94
C LEU A 56 2.38 18.28 20.44
N GLN A 57 1.37 17.53 20.90
CA GLN A 57 1.31 17.05 22.27
C GLN A 57 2.48 16.12 22.59
N ILE A 58 2.82 15.19 21.68
CA ILE A 58 3.97 14.30 21.85
C ILE A 58 5.26 15.12 21.92
N HIS A 59 5.45 16.07 21.00
CA HIS A 59 6.63 16.92 20.97
C HIS A 59 6.85 17.69 22.27
N LEU A 60 5.77 18.20 22.88
CA LEU A 60 5.83 19.00 24.09
C LEU A 60 5.95 18.20 25.39
N THR A 61 5.36 17.00 25.44
CA THR A 61 5.16 16.29 26.73
C THR A 61 5.98 15.00 26.86
N GLN A 62 6.41 14.41 25.75
CA GLN A 62 7.06 13.10 25.76
C GLN A 62 8.59 13.22 25.67
N PRO A 63 9.35 12.25 26.20
CA PRO A 63 10.81 12.23 26.06
C PRO A 63 11.26 12.09 24.60
N PRO A 64 12.58 12.23 24.31
CA PRO A 64 13.13 12.12 22.96
C PRO A 64 12.72 10.82 22.24
N GLY A 65 12.60 10.91 20.92
CA GLY A 65 12.20 9.81 20.05
C GLY A 65 11.38 10.30 18.87
N ASP A 66 11.62 9.71 17.71
CA ASP A 66 10.99 10.15 16.47
C ASP A 66 9.53 9.68 16.38
N VAL A 67 8.74 10.43 15.62
CA VAL A 67 7.31 10.20 15.43
C VAL A 67 7.05 9.72 14.01
N LEU A 68 6.35 8.60 13.88
CA LEU A 68 5.85 8.08 12.61
C LEU A 68 4.32 8.24 12.58
N VAL A 69 3.81 8.89 11.53
CA VAL A 69 2.38 9.15 11.36
C VAL A 69 1.91 8.48 10.09
N PHE A 70 0.87 7.66 10.17
CA PHE A 70 0.28 7.01 9.01
C PHE A 70 -0.84 7.87 8.42
N LEU A 71 -0.76 8.18 7.13
CA LEU A 71 -1.77 8.93 6.36
C LEU A 71 -2.07 8.21 5.04
N THR A 72 -3.18 8.55 4.38
CA THR A 72 -3.67 7.70 3.28
C THR A 72 -3.04 8.00 1.92
N GLY A 73 -2.47 9.20 1.73
CA GLY A 73 -1.82 9.57 0.47
C GLY A 73 -1.18 10.96 0.49
N GLN A 74 -0.62 11.35 -0.67
CA GLN A 74 0.15 12.58 -0.84
C GLN A 74 -0.63 13.84 -0.41
N GLU A 75 -1.87 14.00 -0.86
CA GLU A 75 -2.68 15.19 -0.56
C GLU A 75 -2.89 15.40 0.95
N GLU A 76 -3.21 14.33 1.69
CA GLU A 76 -3.35 14.39 3.15
C GLU A 76 -2.03 14.66 3.84
N ILE A 77 -0.93 14.08 3.35
CA ILE A 77 0.42 14.28 3.88
C ILE A 77 0.82 15.76 3.73
N GLU A 78 0.63 16.34 2.55
CA GLU A 78 0.94 17.75 2.29
C GLU A 78 0.06 18.67 3.14
N ASN A 79 -1.24 18.38 3.26
CA ASN A 79 -2.15 19.16 4.11
C ASN A 79 -1.74 19.10 5.59
N CYS A 80 -1.43 17.89 6.10
CA CYS A 80 -0.95 17.70 7.47
C CYS A 80 0.38 18.46 7.71
N GLN A 81 1.30 18.42 6.75
CA GLN A 81 2.56 19.17 6.80
C GLN A 81 2.33 20.68 6.85
N GLU A 82 1.45 21.22 5.99
CA GLU A 82 1.08 22.64 5.98
C GLU A 82 0.47 23.06 7.33
N MET A 83 -0.49 22.30 7.84
CA MET A 83 -1.11 22.54 9.16
C MET A 83 -0.10 22.50 10.32
N LEU A 84 0.85 21.56 10.28
CA LEU A 84 1.93 21.49 11.27
C LEU A 84 2.82 22.73 11.23
N HIS A 85 3.27 23.14 10.04
CA HIS A 85 4.11 24.33 9.90
C HIS A 85 3.39 25.60 10.39
N GLU A 86 2.11 25.75 10.11
CA GLU A 86 1.32 26.88 10.61
C GLU A 86 1.24 26.90 12.15
N ARG A 87 0.98 25.74 12.77
CA ARG A 87 0.89 25.66 14.24
C ARG A 87 2.25 25.83 14.92
N ILE A 88 3.33 25.31 14.34
CA ILE A 88 4.70 25.51 14.81
C ILE A 88 5.06 27.01 14.79
N ARG A 89 4.74 27.72 13.70
CA ARG A 89 4.97 29.18 13.60
C ARG A 89 4.23 29.95 14.70
N LYS A 90 3.01 29.53 15.07
CA LYS A 90 2.23 30.16 16.15
C LYS A 90 2.82 29.90 17.55
N LEU A 91 3.46 28.75 17.75
CA LEU A 91 4.11 28.39 19.02
C LEU A 91 5.47 29.10 19.21
N GLY A 92 6.12 29.50 18.11
CA GLY A 92 7.35 30.30 18.13
C GLY A 92 8.52 29.57 18.78
N SER A 93 9.36 30.30 19.52
CA SER A 93 10.57 29.75 20.19
C SER A 93 10.30 28.94 21.45
N LYS A 94 9.03 28.67 21.80
CA LYS A 94 8.66 27.90 23.00
C LYS A 94 8.82 26.39 22.83
N ILE A 95 9.12 25.94 21.61
CA ILE A 95 9.23 24.52 21.26
C ILE A 95 10.61 24.23 20.67
N GLY A 96 11.13 23.03 20.96
CA GLY A 96 12.36 22.53 20.32
C GLY A 96 12.18 22.35 18.82
N GLU A 97 13.29 22.18 18.11
CA GLU A 97 13.29 22.02 16.66
C GLU A 97 12.52 20.75 16.24
N LEU A 98 11.69 20.90 15.21
CA LEU A 98 10.83 19.83 14.72
C LEU A 98 11.05 19.68 13.21
N ILE A 99 11.65 18.56 12.82
CA ILE A 99 12.01 18.25 11.44
C ILE A 99 10.89 17.43 10.83
N ILE A 100 10.14 18.00 9.89
CA ILE A 100 9.03 17.33 9.21
C ILE A 100 9.52 16.76 7.89
N LEU A 101 9.38 15.45 7.72
CA LEU A 101 9.68 14.73 6.49
C LEU A 101 8.45 13.97 6.02
N THR A 102 8.36 13.75 4.72
CA THR A 102 7.25 13.04 4.07
C THR A 102 7.76 11.81 3.34
N ILE A 103 6.93 10.78 3.25
CA ILE A 103 7.24 9.58 2.47
C ILE A 103 5.98 8.97 1.85
N TYR A 104 5.98 8.89 0.52
CA TYR A 104 4.89 8.35 -0.29
C TYR A 104 5.45 7.89 -1.65
N SER A 105 4.68 7.09 -2.41
CA SER A 105 5.22 6.28 -3.52
C SER A 105 5.89 7.07 -4.65
N ASN A 106 5.45 8.30 -4.94
CA ASN A 106 5.97 9.14 -6.01
C ASN A 106 7.04 10.16 -5.56
N LEU A 107 7.56 10.04 -4.33
CA LEU A 107 8.59 10.94 -3.83
C LEU A 107 9.96 10.64 -4.51
N PRO A 108 10.74 11.65 -4.95
CA PRO A 108 12.08 11.46 -5.50
C PRO A 108 13.05 10.77 -4.52
N THR A 109 13.95 9.94 -5.03
CA THR A 109 14.90 9.14 -4.23
C THR A 109 15.72 9.98 -3.26
N ASP A 110 16.17 11.17 -3.68
CA ASP A 110 16.98 12.06 -2.83
C ASP A 110 16.21 12.54 -1.59
N LEU A 111 14.89 12.76 -1.71
CA LEU A 111 14.03 13.13 -0.58
C LEU A 111 13.68 11.92 0.27
N GLN A 112 13.53 10.73 -0.33
CA GLN A 112 13.36 9.48 0.42
C GLN A 112 14.58 9.20 1.30
N ALA A 113 15.80 9.50 0.81
CA ALA A 113 17.03 9.27 1.58
C ALA A 113 17.08 10.07 2.90
N LYS A 114 16.49 11.27 2.93
CA LYS A 114 16.48 12.14 4.11
C LYS A 114 15.79 11.53 5.33
N ILE A 115 14.84 10.62 5.13
CA ILE A 115 14.11 10.00 6.26
C ILE A 115 15.03 9.12 7.13
N PHE A 116 16.15 8.64 6.55
CA PHE A 116 17.14 7.80 7.22
C PHE A 116 18.22 8.61 7.95
N GLU A 117 18.26 9.93 7.75
CA GLU A 117 19.20 10.78 8.46
C GLU A 117 18.89 10.76 9.97
N THR A 118 19.94 10.70 10.78
CA THR A 118 19.83 10.70 12.24
C THR A 118 19.31 12.04 12.72
N THR A 119 18.37 12.00 13.66
CA THR A 119 17.81 13.21 14.28
C THR A 119 18.90 13.94 15.07
N PRO A 120 19.12 15.26 14.84
CA PRO A 120 20.04 16.06 15.65
C PRO A 120 19.67 16.08 17.14
N GLU A 121 20.65 16.40 17.99
CA GLU A 121 20.41 16.62 19.42
C GLU A 121 19.44 17.80 19.62
N ASP A 122 18.55 17.68 20.62
CA ASP A 122 17.47 18.63 20.93
C ASP A 122 16.41 18.87 19.83
N ALA A 123 16.44 18.08 18.75
CA ALA A 123 15.40 18.07 17.72
C ALA A 123 14.55 16.80 17.77
N ARG A 124 13.34 16.87 17.21
CA ARG A 124 12.48 15.71 16.97
C ARG A 124 12.16 15.58 15.49
N LYS A 125 12.39 14.39 14.93
CA LYS A 125 12.00 14.08 13.55
C LYS A 125 10.60 13.50 13.51
N ILE A 126 9.81 13.98 12.56
CA ILE A 126 8.42 13.58 12.33
C ILE A 126 8.28 13.15 10.88
N ILE A 127 7.80 11.93 10.69
CA ILE A 127 7.69 11.32 9.37
C ILE A 127 6.22 11.08 9.09
N LEU A 128 5.71 11.80 8.11
CA LEU A 128 4.36 11.66 7.58
C LEU A 128 4.40 10.65 6.43
N ALA A 129 3.84 9.46 6.65
CA ALA A 129 4.05 8.31 5.79
C ALA A 129 2.74 7.69 5.33
N THR A 130 2.74 7.14 4.11
CA THR A 130 1.72 6.14 3.74
C THR A 130 2.05 4.75 4.32
N ASN A 131 1.26 3.74 3.95
CA ASN A 131 1.52 2.35 4.31
C ASN A 131 2.88 1.78 3.82
N ILE A 132 3.68 2.53 3.05
CA ILE A 132 5.07 2.15 2.72
C ILE A 132 5.91 1.95 3.99
N ALA A 133 5.65 2.74 5.04
CA ALA A 133 6.35 2.59 6.32
C ALA A 133 5.87 1.37 7.14
N GLU A 134 4.79 0.71 6.75
CA GLU A 134 4.20 -0.43 7.46
C GLU A 134 5.01 -1.72 7.27
N THR A 135 5.54 -1.96 6.06
CA THR A 135 6.28 -3.18 5.70
C THR A 135 7.63 -2.86 5.06
N SER A 136 7.66 -1.97 4.07
CA SER A 136 8.77 -1.84 3.11
C SER A 136 10.00 -1.09 3.61
N LEU A 137 9.90 -0.28 4.65
CA LEU A 137 11.01 0.56 5.12
C LEU A 137 11.28 0.37 6.61
N THR A 138 12.54 0.39 7.01
CA THR A 138 12.95 0.39 8.43
C THR A 138 13.57 1.74 8.77
N ILE A 139 12.82 2.58 9.45
CA ILE A 139 13.32 3.87 9.94
C ILE A 139 13.75 3.69 11.39
N ASP A 140 15.02 3.97 11.66
CA ASP A 140 15.56 3.93 13.01
C ASP A 140 15.14 5.18 13.80
N GLY A 141 15.09 5.06 15.13
CA GLY A 141 14.75 6.17 16.03
C GLY A 141 13.24 6.36 16.30
N ILE A 142 12.35 5.63 15.62
CA ILE A 142 10.92 5.70 15.86
C ILE A 142 10.56 5.09 17.22
N VAL A 143 10.00 5.92 18.10
CA VAL A 143 9.50 5.52 19.43
C VAL A 143 8.00 5.82 19.56
N TYR A 144 7.47 6.74 18.75
CA TYR A 144 6.08 7.13 18.77
C TYR A 144 5.43 6.86 17.42
N VAL A 145 4.28 6.20 17.43
CA VAL A 145 3.44 5.96 16.24
C VAL A 145 2.09 6.63 16.43
N ILE A 146 1.60 7.31 15.40
CA ILE A 146 0.23 7.81 15.33
C ILE A 146 -0.48 7.09 14.18
N ASP A 147 -1.56 6.41 14.48
CA ASP A 147 -2.32 5.58 13.56
C ASP A 147 -3.79 6.01 13.49
N PRO A 148 -4.20 6.72 12.43
CA PRO A 148 -5.60 7.05 12.15
C PRO A 148 -6.48 5.84 11.82
N GLY A 149 -5.90 4.69 11.48
CA GLY A 149 -6.67 3.50 11.15
C GLY A 149 -7.13 3.40 9.70
N PHE A 150 -6.58 4.21 8.79
CA PHE A 150 -6.94 4.19 7.36
C PHE A 150 -5.76 3.87 6.43
N CYS A 151 -6.07 3.38 5.24
CA CYS A 151 -5.14 3.23 4.11
C CYS A 151 -5.89 3.42 2.78
N LYS A 152 -5.15 3.74 1.70
CA LYS A 152 -5.69 3.62 0.34
C LYS A 152 -5.49 2.20 -0.17
N GLN A 153 -6.57 1.59 -0.62
CA GLN A 153 -6.59 0.23 -1.12
C GLN A 153 -7.11 0.22 -2.57
N LYS A 154 -6.45 -0.58 -3.41
CA LYS A 154 -6.98 -0.88 -4.76
C LYS A 154 -8.17 -1.81 -4.63
N THR A 155 -9.28 -1.41 -5.24
CA THR A 155 -10.51 -2.17 -5.34
C THR A 155 -10.96 -2.21 -6.79
N TYR A 156 -11.25 -3.42 -7.26
CA TYR A 156 -11.78 -3.67 -8.59
C TYR A 156 -13.28 -3.96 -8.51
N ASN A 157 -14.08 -3.26 -9.33
CA ASN A 157 -15.46 -3.61 -9.55
C ASN A 157 -15.59 -4.45 -10.83
N PRO A 158 -15.87 -5.77 -10.73
CA PRO A 158 -15.92 -6.64 -11.90
C PRO A 158 -17.01 -6.26 -12.90
N LYS A 159 -18.15 -5.71 -12.43
CA LYS A 159 -19.28 -5.37 -13.30
C LYS A 159 -19.02 -4.13 -14.15
N SER A 160 -18.35 -3.12 -13.59
CA SER A 160 -17.97 -1.93 -14.34
C SER A 160 -16.62 -2.07 -15.05
N GLY A 161 -15.80 -3.06 -14.66
CA GLY A 161 -14.44 -3.22 -15.14
C GLY A 161 -13.48 -2.12 -14.66
N VAL A 162 -13.88 -1.34 -13.65
CA VAL A 162 -13.11 -0.18 -13.17
C VAL A 162 -12.31 -0.56 -11.92
N GLU A 163 -11.00 -0.30 -11.98
CA GLU A 163 -10.13 -0.27 -10.81
C GLU A 163 -10.13 1.14 -10.20
N SER A 164 -10.27 1.20 -8.89
CA SER A 164 -10.27 2.46 -8.14
C SER A 164 -9.42 2.35 -6.88
N LEU A 165 -8.82 3.46 -6.47
CA LEU A 165 -8.15 3.59 -5.18
C LEU A 165 -9.12 4.25 -4.20
N ILE A 166 -9.61 3.47 -3.25
CA ILE A 166 -10.52 3.95 -2.22
C ILE A 166 -9.82 3.99 -0.87
N VAL A 167 -10.19 4.96 -0.03
CA VAL A 167 -9.75 4.99 1.36
C VAL A 167 -10.60 3.98 2.14
N THR A 168 -9.95 3.05 2.83
CA THR A 168 -10.60 2.01 3.63
C THR A 168 -9.97 1.96 5.03
N PRO A 169 -10.73 1.50 6.05
CA PRO A 169 -10.15 1.12 7.33
C PRO A 169 -9.08 0.03 7.15
N ILE A 170 -8.10 0.01 8.05
CA ILE A 170 -7.06 -1.02 8.07
C ILE A 170 -7.53 -2.30 8.77
N SER A 171 -6.82 -3.41 8.54
CA SER A 171 -7.00 -4.62 9.33
C SER A 171 -6.36 -4.52 10.72
N LYS A 172 -6.76 -5.38 11.65
CA LYS A 172 -6.09 -5.53 12.95
C LYS A 172 -4.62 -5.95 12.77
N ALA A 173 -4.33 -6.83 11.82
CA ALA A 173 -2.97 -7.23 11.48
C ALA A 173 -2.12 -6.01 11.09
N SER A 174 -2.64 -5.12 10.24
CA SER A 174 -1.97 -3.86 9.87
C SER A 174 -1.79 -2.92 11.06
N ALA A 175 -2.83 -2.73 11.87
CA ALA A 175 -2.76 -1.91 13.08
C ALA A 175 -1.68 -2.41 14.07
N GLN A 176 -1.49 -3.72 14.16
CA GLN A 176 -0.42 -4.33 14.97
C GLN A 176 0.97 -4.13 14.34
N GLN A 177 1.09 -4.22 13.01
CA GLN A 177 2.36 -3.94 12.32
C GLN A 177 2.77 -2.48 12.46
N ARG A 178 1.82 -1.54 12.34
CA ARG A 178 2.01 -0.10 12.56
C ARG A 178 2.48 0.17 13.98
N ALA A 179 1.77 -0.36 14.99
CA ALA A 179 2.18 -0.24 16.39
C ALA A 179 3.58 -0.83 16.65
N GLY A 180 3.89 -1.96 16.01
CA GLY A 180 5.21 -2.61 16.09
C GLY A 180 6.38 -1.77 15.56
N ARG A 181 6.13 -0.67 14.85
CA ARG A 181 7.18 0.26 14.41
C ARG A 181 7.77 1.07 15.57
N ALA A 182 6.99 1.37 16.61
CA ALA A 182 7.44 2.07 17.80
C ALA A 182 8.36 1.22 18.70
N GLY A 183 8.28 -0.11 18.64
CA GLY A 183 8.97 -1.03 19.56
C GLY A 183 10.31 -1.57 19.05
N ARG A 184 10.93 -0.94 18.05
CA ARG A 184 12.14 -1.51 17.41
C ARG A 184 13.44 -1.19 18.13
N VAL A 185 13.57 0.04 18.63
CA VAL A 185 14.83 0.54 19.22
C VAL A 185 14.74 0.63 20.75
N ALA A 186 13.57 1.03 21.27
CA ALA A 186 13.32 1.24 22.68
C ALA A 186 11.81 1.01 22.99
N PRO A 187 11.40 0.97 24.27
CA PRO A 187 9.99 0.98 24.64
C PRO A 187 9.27 2.17 24.00
N GLY A 188 8.17 1.89 23.32
CA GLY A 188 7.49 2.87 22.46
C GLY A 188 6.03 3.09 22.84
N LYS A 189 5.38 4.03 22.15
CA LYS A 189 3.96 4.31 22.30
C LYS A 189 3.26 4.40 20.95
N CYS A 190 2.08 3.83 20.86
CA CYS A 190 1.22 3.92 19.67
C CYS A 190 -0.10 4.59 20.03
N PHE A 191 -0.39 5.71 19.37
CA PHE A 191 -1.63 6.47 19.52
C PHE A 191 -2.57 6.17 18.36
N ARG A 192 -3.61 5.39 18.63
CA ARG A 192 -4.67 5.04 17.68
C ARG A 192 -5.77 6.09 17.77
N LEU A 193 -6.07 6.75 16.64
CA LEU A 193 -7.11 7.80 16.59
C LEU A 193 -8.52 7.24 16.39
N TYR A 194 -8.74 6.03 16.89
CA TYR A 194 -10.00 5.32 16.90
C TYR A 194 -10.18 4.65 18.26
N THR A 195 -11.42 4.31 18.58
CA THR A 195 -11.75 3.70 19.86
C THR A 195 -11.27 2.25 19.94
N GLU A 196 -11.05 1.76 21.17
CA GLU A 196 -10.72 0.35 21.40
C GLU A 196 -11.86 -0.57 20.90
N TRP A 197 -13.11 -0.12 21.05
CA TRP A 197 -14.27 -0.84 20.52
C TRP A 197 -14.21 -0.98 18.99
N ALA A 198 -13.86 0.08 18.27
CA ALA A 198 -13.68 0.04 16.82
C ALA A 198 -12.56 -0.95 16.41
N PHE A 199 -11.44 -0.93 17.14
CA PHE A 199 -10.35 -1.89 16.91
C PHE A 199 -10.80 -3.34 17.04
N GLU A 200 -11.61 -3.67 18.06
CA GLU A 200 -12.03 -5.04 18.33
C GLU A 200 -13.19 -5.51 17.44
N LYS A 201 -14.16 -4.63 17.17
CA LYS A 201 -15.46 -4.99 16.58
C LYS A 201 -15.67 -4.53 15.15
N GLU A 202 -15.04 -3.44 14.72
CA GLU A 202 -15.22 -2.90 13.37
C GLU A 202 -14.11 -3.33 12.41
N LEU A 203 -12.86 -3.42 12.88
CA LEU A 203 -11.75 -3.80 12.01
C LEU A 203 -11.74 -5.31 11.72
N GLU A 204 -11.52 -5.65 10.45
CA GLU A 204 -11.28 -7.03 10.02
C GLU A 204 -9.93 -7.54 10.54
N ASP A 205 -9.81 -8.84 10.79
CA ASP A 205 -8.59 -9.41 11.34
C ASP A 205 -7.40 -9.31 10.36
N ASN A 206 -7.66 -9.59 9.08
CA ASN A 206 -6.67 -9.60 8.00
C ASN A 206 -7.18 -8.83 6.78
N ILE A 207 -6.25 -8.33 5.95
CA ILE A 207 -6.59 -7.69 4.68
C ILE A 207 -7.06 -8.77 3.68
N ILE A 208 -8.12 -8.46 2.92
CA ILE A 208 -8.55 -9.27 1.77
C ILE A 208 -7.39 -9.41 0.76
N PRO A 209 -6.98 -10.64 0.39
CA PRO A 209 -5.90 -10.91 -0.55
C PRO A 209 -6.05 -10.20 -1.89
N GLU A 210 -4.95 -9.75 -2.48
CA GLU A 210 -4.95 -8.95 -3.71
C GLU A 210 -5.68 -9.64 -4.88
N ILE A 211 -5.50 -10.96 -5.03
CA ILE A 211 -6.15 -11.79 -6.05
C ILE A 211 -7.69 -11.69 -6.02
N GLN A 212 -8.30 -11.37 -4.88
CA GLN A 212 -9.75 -11.26 -4.75
C GLN A 212 -10.30 -9.85 -5.06
N ARG A 213 -9.43 -8.88 -5.33
CA ARG A 213 -9.78 -7.44 -5.38
C ARG A 213 -9.12 -6.65 -6.52
N THR A 214 -8.45 -7.34 -7.45
CA THR A 214 -7.83 -6.74 -8.64
C THR A 214 -8.39 -7.36 -9.92
N ASN A 215 -8.14 -6.70 -11.06
CA ASN A 215 -8.44 -7.29 -12.36
C ASN A 215 -7.55 -8.54 -12.59
N LEU A 216 -8.19 -9.66 -12.97
CA LEU A 216 -7.52 -10.94 -13.19
C LEU A 216 -7.07 -11.15 -14.64
N GLY A 217 -7.31 -10.23 -15.57
CA GLY A 217 -6.98 -10.40 -16.99
C GLY A 217 -5.52 -10.79 -17.25
N ASN A 218 -4.57 -10.10 -16.60
CA ASN A 218 -3.15 -10.45 -16.68
C ASN A 218 -2.84 -11.81 -16.05
N VAL A 219 -3.44 -12.11 -14.89
CA VAL A 219 -3.22 -13.37 -14.17
C VAL A 219 -3.74 -14.56 -14.99
N VAL A 220 -4.95 -14.45 -15.55
CA VAL A 220 -5.55 -15.47 -16.40
C VAL A 220 -4.72 -15.69 -17.67
N LEU A 221 -4.26 -14.60 -18.31
CA LEU A 221 -3.39 -14.69 -19.49
C LEU A 221 -2.08 -15.41 -19.17
N LEU A 222 -1.47 -15.11 -18.02
CA LEU A 222 -0.25 -15.77 -17.55
C LEU A 222 -0.47 -17.25 -17.21
N LEU A 223 -1.53 -17.60 -16.48
CA LEU A 223 -1.83 -19.00 -16.16
C LEU A 223 -2.07 -19.82 -17.42
N LYS A 224 -2.79 -19.25 -18.41
CA LYS A 224 -2.99 -19.88 -19.71
C LYS A 224 -1.70 -20.01 -20.51
N SER A 225 -0.76 -19.07 -20.43
CA SER A 225 0.54 -19.17 -21.11
C SER A 225 1.44 -20.23 -20.48
N LEU A 226 1.30 -20.49 -19.18
CA LEU A 226 1.94 -21.60 -18.46
C LEU A 226 1.32 -22.97 -18.75
N GLY A 227 0.21 -23.03 -19.50
CA GLY A 227 -0.48 -24.26 -19.86
C GLY A 227 -1.54 -24.73 -18.86
N ILE A 228 -1.93 -23.88 -17.90
CA ILE A 228 -2.97 -24.19 -16.92
C ILE A 228 -4.34 -23.91 -17.56
N ASN A 229 -5.09 -24.98 -17.83
CA ASN A 229 -6.39 -24.88 -18.50
C ASN A 229 -7.56 -24.75 -17.52
N ASP A 230 -7.49 -25.50 -16.41
CA ASP A 230 -8.50 -25.48 -15.36
C ASP A 230 -8.16 -24.41 -14.32
N LEU A 231 -8.76 -23.23 -14.49
CA LEU A 231 -8.55 -22.10 -13.60
C LEU A 231 -9.44 -22.15 -12.36
N LEU A 232 -10.54 -22.93 -12.40
CA LEU A 232 -11.49 -23.02 -11.30
C LEU A 232 -10.98 -23.94 -10.20
N HIS A 233 -10.28 -25.01 -10.57
CA HIS A 233 -9.65 -25.95 -9.63
C HIS A 233 -8.14 -25.73 -9.50
N PHE A 234 -7.63 -24.57 -9.92
CA PHE A 234 -6.24 -24.23 -9.65
C PHE A 234 -6.05 -24.01 -8.15
N ASP A 235 -4.97 -24.56 -7.60
CA ASP A 235 -4.65 -24.52 -6.17
C ASP A 235 -4.23 -23.10 -5.73
N PHE A 236 -5.18 -22.18 -5.66
CA PHE A 236 -4.98 -20.88 -5.04
C PHE A 236 -5.05 -21.03 -3.51
N MET A 237 -4.13 -20.40 -2.80
CA MET A 237 -4.20 -20.28 -1.34
C MET A 237 -5.46 -19.52 -0.89
N ASP A 238 -5.82 -18.49 -1.67
CA ASP A 238 -7.07 -17.74 -1.53
C ASP A 238 -7.71 -17.61 -2.92
N PRO A 239 -8.71 -18.44 -3.25
CA PRO A 239 -9.29 -18.43 -4.58
C PRO A 239 -10.01 -17.12 -4.86
N PRO A 240 -9.87 -16.55 -6.08
CA PRO A 240 -10.67 -15.41 -6.50
C PRO A 240 -12.15 -15.80 -6.70
N PRO A 241 -13.08 -14.83 -6.62
CA PRO A 241 -14.48 -15.07 -6.97
C PRO A 241 -14.61 -15.58 -8.41
N ALA A 242 -15.44 -16.61 -8.61
CA ALA A 242 -15.67 -17.20 -9.93
C ALA A 242 -16.19 -16.19 -10.97
N GLU A 243 -17.03 -15.24 -10.54
CA GLU A 243 -17.53 -14.15 -11.41
C GLU A 243 -16.40 -13.33 -12.01
N THR A 244 -15.38 -12.98 -11.22
CA THR A 244 -14.21 -12.22 -11.67
C THR A 244 -13.36 -13.01 -12.68
N LEU A 245 -13.22 -14.33 -12.47
CA LEU A 245 -12.52 -15.21 -13.42
C LEU A 245 -13.25 -15.31 -14.76
N ILE A 246 -14.58 -15.46 -14.73
CA ILE A 246 -15.41 -15.55 -15.95
C ILE A 246 -15.28 -14.26 -16.75
N LEU A 247 -15.42 -13.10 -16.11
CA LEU A 247 -15.30 -11.80 -16.79
C LEU A 247 -13.91 -11.57 -17.39
N ALA A 248 -12.84 -12.01 -16.71
CA ALA A 248 -11.49 -11.96 -17.26
C ALA A 248 -11.33 -12.86 -18.50
N LEU A 249 -11.92 -14.06 -18.49
CA LEU A 249 -11.93 -14.96 -19.67
C LEU A 249 -12.72 -14.35 -20.84
N GLU A 250 -13.89 -13.77 -20.57
CA GLU A 250 -14.72 -13.08 -21.58
C GLU A 250 -13.97 -11.89 -22.20
N GLN A 251 -13.28 -11.10 -21.37
CA GLN A 251 -12.46 -9.98 -21.85
C GLN A 251 -11.32 -10.48 -22.75
N LEU A 252 -10.59 -11.52 -22.35
CA LEU A 252 -9.50 -12.09 -23.15
C LEU A 252 -10.00 -12.74 -24.45
N TYR A 253 -11.17 -13.35 -24.43
CA TYR A 253 -11.84 -13.85 -25.62
C TYR A 253 -12.20 -12.70 -26.58
N ALA A 254 -12.79 -11.61 -26.06
CA ALA A 254 -13.13 -10.42 -26.85
C ALA A 254 -11.88 -9.74 -27.46
N LEU A 255 -10.75 -9.75 -26.75
CA LEU A 255 -9.46 -9.26 -27.26
C LEU A 255 -8.82 -10.20 -28.31
N GLY A 256 -9.38 -11.40 -28.50
CA GLY A 256 -8.84 -12.45 -29.37
C GLY A 256 -7.58 -13.11 -28.81
N ALA A 257 -7.32 -12.98 -27.51
CA ALA A 257 -6.25 -13.67 -26.82
C ALA A 257 -6.60 -15.16 -26.61
N LEU A 258 -7.88 -15.46 -26.42
CA LEU A 258 -8.42 -16.82 -26.29
C LEU A 258 -9.33 -17.18 -27.47
N ASN A 259 -9.40 -18.46 -27.83
CA ASN A 259 -10.39 -19.00 -28.77
C ASN A 259 -11.68 -19.42 -28.04
N HIS A 260 -12.67 -19.93 -28.78
CA HIS A 260 -13.96 -20.38 -28.25
C HIS A 260 -13.86 -21.61 -27.31
N LEU A 261 -12.72 -22.31 -27.34
CA LEU A 261 -12.40 -23.43 -26.44
C LEU A 261 -11.66 -22.96 -25.17
N GLY A 262 -11.37 -21.66 -25.05
CA GLY A 262 -10.60 -21.10 -23.93
C GLY A 262 -9.09 -21.37 -24.02
N GLU A 263 -8.58 -21.68 -25.21
CA GLU A 263 -7.15 -21.91 -25.47
C GLU A 263 -6.48 -20.64 -26.00
N LEU A 264 -5.18 -20.51 -25.71
CA LEU A 264 -4.39 -19.35 -26.07
C LEU A 264 -4.12 -19.29 -27.59
N THR A 265 -4.53 -18.19 -28.22
CA THR A 265 -4.27 -17.95 -29.66
C THR A 265 -2.83 -17.51 -29.91
N LYS A 266 -2.41 -17.43 -31.18
CA LYS A 266 -1.13 -16.81 -31.55
C LYS A 266 -1.00 -15.37 -31.04
N THR A 267 -2.11 -14.63 -31.05
CA THR A 267 -2.14 -13.27 -30.50
C THR A 267 -2.03 -13.29 -28.98
N GLY A 268 -2.76 -14.18 -28.30
CA GLY A 268 -2.66 -14.34 -26.85
C GLY A 268 -1.25 -14.66 -26.37
N ARG A 269 -0.51 -15.52 -27.10
CA ARG A 269 0.91 -15.81 -26.81
C ARG A 269 1.78 -14.56 -26.89
N ARG A 270 1.64 -13.77 -27.96
CA ARG A 270 2.37 -12.49 -28.10
C ARG A 270 1.97 -11.49 -27.03
N MET A 271 0.71 -11.46 -26.61
CA MET A 271 0.25 -10.57 -25.53
C MET A 271 0.89 -10.96 -24.18
N ALA A 272 1.03 -12.25 -23.89
CA ALA A 272 1.61 -12.74 -22.65
C ALA A 272 3.11 -12.42 -22.49
N GLU A 273 3.80 -12.08 -23.57
CA GLU A 273 5.22 -11.66 -23.53
C GLU A 273 5.39 -10.18 -23.13
N LEU A 274 4.32 -9.38 -23.16
CA LEU A 274 4.38 -7.95 -22.85
C LEU A 274 4.01 -7.68 -21.39
N PRO A 275 4.79 -6.89 -20.64
CA PRO A 275 4.53 -6.59 -19.23
C PRO A 275 3.50 -5.46 -19.05
N VAL A 276 2.39 -5.50 -19.80
CA VAL A 276 1.32 -4.48 -19.75
C VAL A 276 -0.05 -5.16 -19.76
N ASP A 277 -1.08 -4.42 -19.32
CA ASP A 277 -2.47 -4.87 -19.30
C ASP A 277 -2.93 -5.46 -20.65
N PRO A 278 -3.83 -6.47 -20.70
CA PRO A 278 -4.18 -7.15 -21.94
C PRO A 278 -4.78 -6.21 -23.00
N CYS A 279 -5.50 -5.16 -22.60
CA CYS A 279 -6.01 -4.15 -23.54
C CYS A 279 -4.87 -3.37 -24.19
N MET A 280 -3.88 -2.96 -23.39
CA MET A 280 -2.69 -2.25 -23.88
C MET A 280 -1.82 -3.16 -24.75
N SER A 281 -1.65 -4.42 -24.34
CA SER A 281 -0.94 -5.45 -25.11
C SER A 281 -1.58 -5.63 -26.48
N LYS A 282 -2.91 -5.72 -26.54
CA LYS A 282 -3.64 -5.82 -27.81
C LYS A 282 -3.46 -4.57 -28.68
N MET A 283 -3.53 -3.38 -28.10
CA MET A 283 -3.30 -2.11 -28.80
C MET A 283 -1.90 -2.07 -29.44
N LEU A 284 -0.87 -2.46 -28.68
CA LEU A 284 0.51 -2.50 -29.17
C LEU A 284 0.67 -3.48 -30.33
N LEU A 285 0.09 -4.69 -30.24
CA LEU A 285 0.14 -5.66 -31.34
C LEU A 285 -0.64 -5.20 -32.57
N ALA A 286 -1.77 -4.53 -32.39
CA ALA A 286 -2.57 -4.02 -33.50
C ALA A 286 -1.90 -2.82 -34.20
N SER A 287 -1.09 -2.03 -33.48
CA SER A 287 -0.42 -0.83 -34.01
C SER A 287 0.48 -1.10 -35.22
N GLU A 288 1.03 -2.32 -35.33
CA GLU A 288 1.83 -2.79 -36.47
C GLU A 288 1.00 -2.72 -37.77
N ASN A 289 -0.25 -3.19 -37.72
CA ASN A 289 -1.16 -3.18 -38.87
C ASN A 289 -1.62 -1.77 -39.24
N TYR A 290 -1.78 -0.90 -38.24
CA TYR A 290 -2.16 0.50 -38.44
C TYR A 290 -0.96 1.43 -38.74
N LYS A 291 0.26 0.89 -38.75
CA LYS A 291 1.52 1.63 -38.99
C LYS A 291 1.71 2.81 -38.02
N CYS A 292 1.28 2.65 -36.77
CA CYS A 292 1.35 3.68 -35.72
C CYS A 292 2.04 3.18 -34.45
N SER A 293 2.97 2.23 -34.60
CA SER A 293 3.64 1.57 -33.46
C SER A 293 4.40 2.54 -32.56
N GLU A 294 5.10 3.53 -33.13
CA GLU A 294 5.86 4.52 -32.35
C GLU A 294 4.94 5.35 -31.44
N GLN A 295 3.81 5.81 -31.97
CA GLN A 295 2.83 6.58 -31.21
C GLN A 295 2.13 5.71 -30.15
N ALA A 296 1.76 4.48 -30.51
CA ALA A 296 1.11 3.55 -29.59
C ALA A 296 2.02 3.17 -28.40
N ILE A 297 3.31 2.93 -28.66
CA ILE A 297 4.31 2.67 -27.61
C ILE A 297 4.46 3.89 -26.70
N SER A 298 4.51 5.09 -27.26
CA SER A 298 4.62 6.33 -26.48
C SER A 298 3.41 6.52 -25.56
N ILE A 299 2.20 6.30 -26.08
CA ILE A 299 0.95 6.37 -25.30
C ILE A 299 0.93 5.30 -24.22
N ALA A 300 1.26 4.05 -24.55
CA ALA A 300 1.29 2.95 -23.59
C ALA A 300 2.30 3.20 -22.46
N SER A 301 3.48 3.73 -22.80
CA SER A 301 4.51 4.09 -21.84
C SER A 301 4.02 5.18 -20.88
N MET A 302 3.36 6.23 -21.40
CA MET A 302 2.78 7.29 -20.57
C MET A 302 1.67 6.78 -19.65
N LEU A 303 0.79 5.89 -20.14
CA LEU A 303 -0.31 5.31 -19.34
C LEU A 303 0.18 4.34 -18.25
N SER A 304 1.34 3.71 -18.44
CA SER A 304 1.91 2.77 -17.46
C SER A 304 2.52 3.48 -16.24
N VAL A 305 2.73 4.80 -16.33
CA VAL A 305 3.27 5.60 -15.23
C VAL A 305 2.12 6.07 -14.34
N ASN A 306 2.08 5.58 -13.10
CA ASN A 306 1.07 5.97 -12.10
C ASN A 306 1.22 7.43 -11.60
N ALA A 307 2.33 8.10 -11.90
CA ALA A 307 2.54 9.49 -11.53
C ALA A 307 1.82 10.43 -12.49
N SER A 308 1.14 11.44 -11.94
CA SER A 308 0.61 12.53 -12.77
C SER A 308 1.76 13.18 -13.55
N ILE A 309 1.73 13.06 -14.87
CA ILE A 309 2.70 13.72 -15.77
C ILE A 309 2.62 15.24 -15.59
N PHE A 310 1.42 15.75 -15.31
CA PHE A 310 1.18 17.16 -15.08
C PHE A 310 1.23 17.47 -13.59
N TYR A 311 2.30 18.12 -13.15
CA TYR A 311 2.34 18.74 -11.83
C TYR A 311 1.49 20.01 -11.86
N ARG A 312 0.47 20.09 -10.99
CA ARG A 312 -0.33 21.29 -10.78
C ARG A 312 0.04 21.91 -9.43
N PRO A 313 0.82 23.00 -9.40
CA PRO A 313 1.08 23.73 -8.16
C PRO A 313 -0.23 24.26 -7.58
N LYS A 314 -0.46 24.07 -6.28
CA LYS A 314 -1.69 24.52 -5.58
C LYS A 314 -1.98 26.02 -5.81
N GLU A 315 -0.94 26.86 -5.93
CA GLU A 315 -1.05 28.30 -6.18
C GLU A 315 -1.72 28.67 -7.53
N ARG A 316 -1.82 27.74 -8.48
CA ARG A 316 -2.39 27.97 -9.82
C ARG A 316 -3.67 27.17 -10.10
N ALA A 317 -4.21 26.46 -9.10
CA ALA A 317 -5.50 25.79 -9.23
C ALA A 317 -6.62 26.83 -9.14
N ILE A 318 -7.04 27.35 -10.31
CA ILE A 318 -8.22 28.21 -10.40
C ILE A 318 -9.45 27.33 -10.08
N HIS A 319 -10.23 27.77 -9.09
CA HIS A 319 -11.51 27.17 -8.67
C HIS A 319 -12.52 27.07 -9.82
#